data_AF-A0A7J4FD25-F1
#
_entry.id   AF-A0A7J4FD25-F1
#
_cell.length_a   1.000
_cell.length_b   1.000
_cell.length_c   1.000
_cell.angle_alpha   90.00
_cell.angle_beta   90.00
_cell.angle_gamma   90.00
#
_symmetry.space_group_name_H-M   'P 1'
#
loop_
_entity.id
_entity.type
_entity.pdbx_description
1 polymer ?
#
loop_
_entity_poly.entity_id
_entity_poly.type
_entity_poly.pdbx_seq_one_letter_code
_entity_poly.pdbx_strand_id
1 'polypeptide(L)'
;MHTDGLGAGRGADIVDEDPGGRYRSGGQHPGAQDHLRAVPQSYGLHELSTALSILRTAVAVAKRRGADRVEEIDVKVGKLACIDARQLAFAFGIASRGTIAEGAKLRIVEEEARVRCPECGYEGGMEYKGPAHHDFQAMASP
;
A
#
# COMPACT_ATOMS: atom_id res chain seq x y z
N MET A 1 -34.25 -62.49 25.20
CA MET A 1 -34.19 -61.21 25.94
C MET A 1 -33.48 -60.23 25.02
N HIS A 2 -34.20 -59.43 24.21
CA HIS A 2 -34.69 -58.05 24.50
C HIS A 2 -33.52 -57.05 24.68
N THR A 3 -33.16 -56.22 23.68
CA THR A 3 -33.72 -54.93 23.15
C THR A 3 -33.08 -53.67 23.77
N ASP A 4 -32.79 -52.70 22.89
CA ASP A 4 -32.69 -51.22 23.05
C ASP A 4 -31.61 -50.65 24.01
N GLY A 5 -30.99 -49.48 23.83
CA GLY A 5 -31.12 -48.33 22.93
C GLY A 5 -30.50 -47.10 23.63
N LEU A 6 -30.08 -46.07 22.85
CA LEU A 6 -29.83 -44.64 23.24
C LEU A 6 -28.58 -44.38 24.12
N GLY A 7 -27.77 -43.32 24.01
CA GLY A 7 -27.67 -42.05 23.26
C GLY A 7 -26.59 -41.20 23.99
N ALA A 8 -25.63 -40.52 23.35
CA ALA A 8 -25.57 -39.05 23.12
C ALA A 8 -24.08 -38.67 22.94
N GLY A 9 -23.65 -37.73 22.09
CA GLY A 9 -24.38 -36.84 21.21
C GLY A 9 -23.49 -35.94 20.33
N ARG A 10 -24.16 -35.36 19.31
CA ARG A 10 -24.07 -34.01 18.69
C ARG A 10 -22.71 -33.52 18.17
N GLY A 11 -22.55 -32.98 16.95
CA GLY A 11 -23.44 -32.49 15.87
C GLY A 11 -22.57 -31.55 15.02
N ALA A 12 -22.35 -31.82 13.73
CA ALA A 12 -23.13 -31.35 12.57
C ALA A 12 -22.89 -29.87 12.19
N ASP A 13 -22.60 -29.68 10.91
CA ASP A 13 -22.30 -28.43 10.20
C ASP A 13 -23.51 -27.45 10.08
N ILE A 14 -23.21 -26.26 9.54
CA ILE A 14 -24.07 -25.37 8.70
C ILE A 14 -24.85 -24.22 9.38
N VAL A 15 -24.35 -23.00 9.06
CA VAL A 15 -24.95 -21.66 8.80
C VAL A 15 -25.86 -20.98 9.82
N ASP A 16 -25.60 -19.68 10.09
CA ASP A 16 -26.46 -18.58 9.60
C ASP A 16 -25.80 -17.21 9.85
N GLU A 17 -25.94 -16.29 8.90
CA GLU A 17 -25.69 -14.86 9.12
C GLU A 17 -26.88 -14.27 9.90
N ASP A 18 -26.65 -13.58 11.01
CA ASP A 18 -27.66 -12.70 11.61
C ASP A 18 -27.25 -11.21 11.44
N PRO A 19 -27.97 -10.47 10.58
CA PRO A 19 -27.77 -9.04 10.35
C PRO A 19 -28.46 -8.22 11.45
N GLY A 20 -27.71 -7.81 12.47
CA GLY A 20 -28.13 -6.75 13.39
C GLY A 20 -28.12 -7.13 14.87
N GLY A 21 -26.93 -7.41 15.43
CA GLY A 21 -26.80 -7.80 16.85
C GLY A 21 -25.68 -7.06 17.58
N ARG A 22 -26.00 -5.89 18.13
CA ARG A 22 -25.29 -5.11 19.17
C ARG A 22 -24.13 -5.84 19.87
N TYR A 23 -22.88 -5.43 19.62
CA TYR A 23 -21.77 -5.81 20.48
C TYR A 23 -21.85 -5.02 21.79
N ARG A 24 -22.13 -5.70 22.90
CA ARG A 24 -22.21 -5.10 24.24
C ARG A 24 -20.81 -4.67 24.68
N SER A 25 -20.61 -3.37 24.88
CA SER A 25 -19.45 -2.82 25.60
C SER A 25 -19.58 -3.12 27.09
N GLY A 26 -18.64 -3.88 27.66
CA GLY A 26 -18.61 -4.09 29.11
C GLY A 26 -17.39 -4.87 29.57
N GLY A 27 -16.31 -4.17 29.91
CA GLY A 27 -15.12 -4.74 30.53
C GLY A 27 -14.03 -3.69 30.72
N GLN A 28 -14.11 -2.95 31.82
CA GLN A 28 -13.10 -1.98 32.25
C GLN A 28 -11.82 -2.72 32.66
N HIS A 29 -10.77 -2.62 31.85
CA HIS A 29 -9.40 -2.86 32.28
C HIS A 29 -8.66 -1.51 32.34
N PRO A 30 -8.18 -1.08 33.52
CA PRO A 30 -7.31 0.06 33.64
C PRO A 30 -5.88 -0.34 33.26
N GLY A 31 -5.22 0.42 32.38
CA GLY A 31 -3.76 0.43 32.30
C GLY A 31 -3.06 -0.27 31.12
N ALA A 32 -3.58 -0.16 29.88
CA ALA A 32 -2.78 -0.51 28.69
C ALA A 32 -3.05 0.44 27.50
N GLN A 33 -3.11 1.74 27.76
CA GLN A 33 -3.25 2.77 26.73
C GLN A 33 -1.95 3.58 26.65
N ASP A 34 -1.02 3.23 25.75
CA ASP A 34 -0.26 4.21 24.92
C ASP A 34 0.78 3.55 23.98
N HIS A 35 0.42 2.53 23.20
CA HIS A 35 1.34 1.99 22.17
C HIS A 35 0.71 1.93 20.76
N LEU A 36 -0.55 2.37 20.61
CA LEU A 36 -1.26 2.39 19.32
C LEU A 36 -1.23 3.77 18.63
N ARG A 37 -0.20 4.59 18.90
CA ARG A 37 -0.08 5.96 18.38
C ARG A 37 0.98 6.15 17.28
N ALA A 38 1.31 5.11 16.51
CA ALA A 38 2.39 5.20 15.51
C ALA A 38 2.23 4.39 14.21
N VAL A 39 1.01 4.08 13.75
CA VAL A 39 0.81 3.63 12.35
C VAL A 39 -0.05 4.67 11.64
N PRO A 40 0.52 5.53 10.77
CA PRO A 40 -0.28 6.39 9.92
C PRO A 40 -1.05 5.53 8.91
N GLN A 41 -2.23 5.99 8.51
CA GLN A 41 -3.23 5.19 7.81
C GLN A 41 -3.04 5.20 6.28
N SER A 42 -3.48 4.12 5.60
CA SER A 42 -3.73 3.96 4.13
C SER A 42 -2.62 3.47 3.17
N TYR A 43 -1.44 3.07 3.66
CA TYR A 43 -0.29 2.61 2.82
C TYR A 43 -0.52 1.35 1.95
N GLY A 44 -1.62 0.62 2.12
CA GLY A 44 -1.93 -0.52 1.24
C GLY A 44 -2.50 -0.11 -0.13
N LEU A 45 -3.05 1.10 -0.26
CA LEU A 45 -3.71 1.55 -1.50
C LEU A 45 -2.80 2.38 -2.41
N HIS A 46 -1.88 3.18 -1.87
CA HIS A 46 -1.04 4.09 -2.66
C HIS A 46 -0.16 3.33 -3.66
N GLU A 47 0.58 2.33 -3.19
CA GLU A 47 1.43 1.49 -4.02
C GLU A 47 0.61 0.53 -4.90
N LEU A 48 -0.51 0.00 -4.39
CA LEU A 48 -1.39 -0.87 -5.17
C LEU A 48 -2.07 -0.13 -6.33
N SER A 49 -2.58 1.08 -6.09
CA SER A 49 -3.17 1.91 -7.16
C SER A 49 -2.12 2.29 -8.20
N THR A 50 -0.90 2.60 -7.77
CA THR A 50 0.25 2.84 -8.66
C THR A 50 0.60 1.60 -9.48
N ALA A 51 0.70 0.43 -8.84
CA ALA A 51 0.95 -0.85 -9.51
C ALA A 51 -0.12 -1.19 -10.55
N LEU A 52 -1.41 -0.98 -10.22
CA LEU A 52 -2.52 -1.18 -11.16
C LEU A 52 -2.44 -0.24 -12.37
N SER A 53 -2.02 1.01 -12.16
CA SER A 53 -1.82 1.98 -13.25
C SER A 53 -0.69 1.56 -14.19
N ILE A 54 0.45 1.15 -13.63
CA ILE A 54 1.60 0.61 -14.38
C ILE A 54 1.16 -0.62 -15.20
N LEU A 55 0.50 -1.58 -14.55
CA LEU A 55 0.03 -2.81 -15.18
C LEU A 55 -0.92 -2.53 -16.34
N ARG A 56 -1.94 -1.69 -16.13
CA ARG A 56 -2.91 -1.32 -17.17
C ARG A 56 -2.21 -0.71 -18.38
N THR A 57 -1.25 0.18 -18.14
CA THR A 57 -0.48 0.83 -19.21
C THR A 57 0.34 -0.18 -20.00
N ALA A 58 1.10 -1.03 -19.30
CA ALA A 58 1.95 -2.05 -19.92
C ALA A 58 1.12 -3.08 -20.73
N VAL A 59 0.05 -3.61 -20.15
CA VAL A 59 -0.85 -4.57 -20.82
C VAL A 59 -1.51 -3.94 -22.03
N ALA A 60 -1.95 -2.67 -21.95
CA ALA A 60 -2.54 -1.99 -23.09
C ALA A 60 -1.54 -1.83 -24.25
N VAL A 61 -0.28 -1.49 -23.97
CA VAL A 61 0.78 -1.40 -24.98
C VAL A 61 1.08 -2.78 -25.57
N ALA A 62 1.24 -3.80 -24.73
CA ALA A 62 1.54 -5.18 -25.15
C ALA A 62 0.45 -5.73 -26.08
N LYS A 63 -0.83 -5.58 -25.71
CA LYS A 63 -1.97 -5.98 -26.54
C LYS A 63 -1.99 -5.28 -27.90
N ARG A 64 -1.74 -3.95 -27.94
CA ARG A 64 -1.67 -3.20 -29.21
C ARG A 64 -0.54 -3.67 -30.12
N ARG A 65 0.51 -4.26 -29.56
CA ARG A 65 1.65 -4.82 -30.31
C ARG A 65 1.49 -6.32 -30.61
N GLY A 66 0.38 -6.94 -30.22
CA GLY A 66 0.16 -8.38 -30.39
C GLY A 66 1.09 -9.25 -29.55
N ALA A 67 1.57 -8.75 -28.41
CA ALA A 67 2.42 -9.52 -27.51
C ALA A 67 1.58 -10.43 -26.59
N ASP A 68 1.98 -11.69 -26.49
CA ASP A 68 1.32 -12.68 -25.65
C ASP A 68 1.77 -12.62 -24.17
N ARG A 69 2.93 -12.00 -23.91
CA ARG A 69 3.52 -11.87 -22.57
C ARG A 69 4.33 -10.59 -22.41
N VAL A 70 4.36 -10.06 -21.19
CA VAL A 70 5.29 -8.99 -20.75
C VAL A 70 6.37 -9.62 -19.89
N GLU A 71 7.64 -9.44 -20.26
CA GLU A 71 8.78 -10.01 -19.51
C GLU A 71 9.34 -9.06 -18.44
N GLU A 72 9.40 -7.77 -18.77
CA GLU A 72 9.97 -6.73 -17.90
C GLU A 72 9.25 -5.40 -18.15
N ILE A 73 9.12 -4.61 -17.08
CA ILE A 73 8.61 -3.25 -17.09
C ILE A 73 9.62 -2.38 -16.34
N ASP A 74 10.20 -1.42 -17.05
CA ASP A 74 11.09 -0.42 -16.48
C ASP A 74 10.28 0.83 -16.09
N VAL A 75 10.37 1.25 -14.83
CA VAL A 75 9.73 2.46 -14.35
C VAL A 75 10.73 3.38 -13.67
N LYS A 76 10.59 4.67 -13.94
CA LYS A 76 11.30 5.74 -13.24
C LYS A 76 10.38 6.30 -12.15
N VAL A 77 10.88 6.35 -10.92
CA VAL A 77 10.14 6.87 -9.77
C VAL A 77 10.87 8.08 -9.21
N GLY A 78 10.25 9.25 -9.27
CA GLY A 78 10.86 10.45 -8.71
C GLY A 78 10.95 10.37 -7.18
N LYS A 79 12.02 10.90 -6.58
CA LYS A 79 12.19 10.93 -5.11
C LYS A 79 11.09 11.67 -4.34
N LEU A 80 10.33 12.53 -5.02
CA LEU A 80 9.17 13.23 -4.45
C LEU A 80 7.85 12.48 -4.63
N ALA A 81 7.86 11.31 -5.27
CA ALA A 81 6.65 10.53 -5.49
C ALA A 81 6.15 9.82 -4.21
N CYS A 82 6.95 9.78 -3.15
CA CYS A 82 6.63 9.13 -1.88
C CYS A 82 6.27 7.64 -2.01
N ILE A 83 6.83 6.97 -3.02
CA ILE A 83 6.64 5.54 -3.30
C ILE A 83 7.77 4.74 -2.65
N ASP A 84 7.45 3.73 -1.82
CA ASP A 84 8.44 2.72 -1.44
C ASP A 84 8.57 1.67 -2.55
N ALA A 85 9.77 1.54 -3.12
CA ALA A 85 10.03 0.65 -4.25
C ALA A 85 9.74 -0.83 -3.94
N ARG A 86 9.96 -1.28 -2.69
CA ARG A 86 9.73 -2.68 -2.30
C ARG A 86 8.23 -2.94 -2.18
N GLN A 87 7.49 -2.02 -1.59
CA GLN A 87 6.03 -2.11 -1.51
C GLN A 87 5.39 -2.05 -2.90
N LEU A 88 5.89 -1.19 -3.80
CA LEU A 88 5.43 -1.16 -5.18
C LEU A 88 5.67 -2.48 -5.91
N ALA A 89 6.87 -3.06 -5.77
CA ALA A 89 7.18 -4.36 -6.38
C ALA A 89 6.29 -5.48 -5.84
N PHE A 90 6.05 -5.51 -4.52
CA PHE A 90 5.12 -6.45 -3.89
C PHE A 90 3.69 -6.28 -4.41
N ALA A 91 3.18 -5.04 -4.43
CA ALA A 91 1.84 -4.72 -4.90
C ALA A 91 1.66 -5.07 -6.38
N PHE A 92 2.68 -4.86 -7.22
CA PHE A 92 2.70 -5.28 -8.61
C PHE A 92 2.63 -6.81 -8.76
N GLY A 93 3.35 -7.56 -7.93
CA GLY A 93 3.27 -9.02 -7.90
C GLY A 93 1.87 -9.55 -7.56
N ILE A 94 1.10 -8.82 -6.74
CA ILE A 94 -0.31 -9.14 -6.47
C ILE A 94 -1.19 -8.74 -7.67
N ALA A 95 -1.05 -7.50 -8.15
CA ALA A 95 -1.89 -6.93 -9.19
C ALA A 95 -1.77 -7.66 -10.54
N SER A 96 -0.59 -8.20 -10.85
CA SER A 96 -0.29 -8.85 -12.15
C SER A 96 -0.81 -10.28 -12.28
N ARG A 97 -1.27 -10.93 -11.20
CA ARG A 97 -1.77 -12.30 -11.24
C ARG A 97 -2.96 -12.46 -12.19
N GLY A 98 -2.97 -13.52 -12.97
CA GLY A 98 -3.98 -13.80 -13.99
C GLY A 98 -3.90 -12.90 -15.23
N THR A 99 -2.82 -12.13 -15.39
CA THR A 99 -2.61 -11.25 -16.56
C THR A 99 -1.43 -11.69 -17.39
N ILE A 100 -1.30 -11.15 -18.61
CA ILE A 100 -0.13 -11.38 -19.49
C ILE A 100 1.19 -10.82 -18.92
N ALA A 101 1.12 -10.06 -17.83
CA ALA A 101 2.29 -9.55 -17.11
C ALA A 101 2.57 -10.32 -15.80
N GLU A 102 1.88 -11.44 -15.57
CA GLU A 102 2.18 -12.30 -14.43
C GLU A 102 3.63 -12.80 -14.51
N GLY A 103 4.37 -12.63 -13.42
CA GLY A 103 5.79 -12.97 -13.34
C GLY A 103 6.72 -12.04 -14.13
N ALA A 104 6.23 -10.91 -14.64
CA ALA A 104 7.08 -9.87 -15.22
C ALA A 104 8.00 -9.26 -14.15
N LYS A 105 9.23 -8.92 -14.54
CA LYS A 105 10.14 -8.16 -13.69
C LYS A 105 9.72 -6.69 -13.67
N LEU A 106 9.58 -6.09 -12.48
CA LEU A 106 9.42 -4.65 -12.34
C LEU A 106 10.76 -4.04 -11.92
N ARG A 107 11.43 -3.35 -12.85
CA ARG A 107 12.68 -2.64 -12.57
C ARG A 107 12.35 -1.19 -12.23
N ILE A 108 12.72 -0.77 -11.02
CA ILE A 108 12.46 0.58 -10.53
C ILE A 108 13.79 1.33 -10.48
N VAL A 109 13.83 2.51 -11.12
CA VAL A 109 14.96 3.44 -11.07
C VAL A 109 14.49 4.73 -10.40
N GLU A 110 15.15 5.13 -9.32
CA GLU A 110 14.86 6.40 -8.66
C GLU A 110 15.43 7.58 -9.46
N GLU A 111 14.66 8.67 -9.56
CA GLU A 111 15.03 9.90 -10.25
C GLU A 111 15.05 11.08 -9.29
N GLU A 112 16.12 11.88 -9.36
CA GLU A 112 16.29 13.07 -8.52
C GLU A 112 15.28 14.16 -8.84
N ALA A 113 14.87 14.89 -7.80
CA ALA A 113 13.99 16.04 -7.96
C ALA A 113 14.71 17.20 -8.65
N ARG A 114 14.00 17.89 -9.55
CA ARG A 114 14.42 19.16 -10.14
C ARG A 114 13.33 20.19 -9.95
N VAL A 115 13.73 21.43 -9.70
CA VAL A 115 12.83 22.58 -9.58
C VAL A 115 13.18 23.62 -10.62
N ARG A 116 12.15 24.35 -11.07
CA ARG A 116 12.27 25.52 -11.93
C ARG A 116 11.57 26.70 -11.26
N CYS A 117 12.29 27.79 -11.01
CA CYS A 117 11.69 29.04 -10.56
C CYS A 117 11.25 29.88 -11.78
N PRO A 118 9.96 30.20 -11.94
CA PRO A 118 9.50 31.00 -13.08
C PRO A 118 9.92 32.47 -12.98
N GLU A 119 10.26 32.98 -11.80
CA GLU A 119 10.62 34.40 -11.59
C GLU A 119 12.10 34.67 -11.92
N CYS A 120 13.01 33.84 -11.41
CA CYS A 120 14.45 34.05 -11.60
C CYS A 120 15.08 33.10 -12.64
N GLY A 121 14.32 32.12 -13.16
CA GLY A 121 14.81 31.16 -14.14
C GLY A 121 15.73 30.06 -13.57
N TYR A 122 15.90 29.98 -12.24
CA TYR A 122 16.69 28.92 -11.61
C TYR A 122 16.17 27.54 -12.01
N GLU A 123 17.06 26.67 -12.48
CA GLU A 123 16.81 25.26 -12.74
C GLU A 123 17.89 24.43 -12.03
N GLY A 124 17.48 23.53 -11.14
CA GLY A 124 18.45 22.74 -10.39
C GLY A 124 17.80 21.69 -9.50
N GLY A 125 18.64 20.96 -8.77
CA GLY A 125 18.18 20.03 -7.75
C GLY A 125 17.59 20.76 -6.54
N MET A 126 16.85 20.01 -5.72
CA MET A 126 16.54 20.42 -4.35
C MET A 126 17.49 19.75 -3.38
N GLU A 127 18.09 20.54 -2.51
CA GLU A 127 18.90 20.06 -1.39
C GLU A 127 18.10 20.25 -0.10
N TYR A 128 17.81 19.15 0.60
CA TYR A 128 17.22 19.22 1.94
C TYR A 128 18.32 19.55 2.96
N LYS A 129 18.36 20.80 3.42
CA LYS A 129 19.38 21.29 4.38
C LYS A 129 19.09 20.92 5.84
N GLY A 130 18.27 19.90 6.10
CA GLY A 130 17.83 19.51 7.43
C GLY A 130 16.54 20.22 7.87
N PRO A 131 16.05 19.96 9.09
CA PRO A 131 14.90 20.69 9.62
C PRO A 131 15.26 22.18 9.63
N ALA A 132 14.45 23.00 8.97
CA ALA A 132 14.41 24.41 9.34
C ALA A 132 14.04 24.42 10.82
N HIS A 133 14.99 24.80 11.68
CA HIS A 133 14.66 25.07 13.06
C HIS A 133 13.61 26.18 13.01
N HIS A 134 12.33 25.83 13.17
CA HIS A 134 11.27 26.80 13.44
C HIS A 134 11.42 27.24 14.90
N ASP A 135 12.65 27.57 15.32
CA ASP A 135 12.89 28.33 16.53
C ASP A 135 12.46 29.75 16.21
N PHE A 136 11.19 30.03 16.48
CA PHE A 136 10.61 31.37 16.45
C PHE A 136 11.40 32.36 17.35
N GLN A 137 12.32 31.87 18.18
CA GLN A 137 13.24 32.68 18.99
C GLN A 137 14.52 33.14 18.29
N ALA A 138 14.84 32.67 17.08
CA ALA A 138 16.05 33.09 16.36
C ALA A 138 15.90 34.40 15.54
N MET A 139 14.79 35.15 15.71
CA MET A 139 14.60 36.49 15.11
C MET A 139 14.97 37.65 16.06
N ALA A 140 15.61 37.38 17.21
CA ALA A 140 16.06 38.43 18.12
C ALA A 140 17.53 38.24 18.53
N SER A 141 18.46 38.62 17.65
CA SER A 141 19.74 39.32 17.97
C SER A 141 20.73 39.29 16.80
N PRO A 142 21.56 40.33 16.61
CA PRO A 142 21.31 41.77 16.67
C PRO A 142 21.23 42.42 15.27
#